data_AF-A0A2S9DJY5-F1
#
_entry.id   AF-A0A2S9DJY5-F1
#
_cell.length_a   1.000
_cell.length_b   1.000
_cell.length_c   1.000
_cell.angle_alpha   90.00
_cell.angle_beta   90.00
_cell.angle_gamma   90.00
#
_symmetry.space_group_name_H-M   'P 1'
#
loop_
_entity.id
_entity.type
_entity.pdbx_description
1 polymer ?
#
loop_
_entity_poly.entity_id
_entity_poly.type
_entity_poly.pdbx_seq_one_letter_code
_entity_poly.pdbx_strand_id
1 'polypeptide(L)'
;MSYQSGPAPLYHSDRSLDYWLSPELSAITPTNARSRLRELASARGAYMGAWAAGIGFGGFLVLLGVVLAVRLGTLVTLPALGIPGAALTVLCGIYFARVRNRLPRTDRALVNRGPGNLRGALSFVAFVLLVFTGLFAFTAKPSTWQDPGALLTLASVLAFMVCLLVVGIIVPATIASRSRESLRRKAATDPHFRALLEQDLATWRDPYGNAGYGPL
;
A
#
# COMPACT_ATOMS: atom_id res chain seq x y z
N MET A 1 42.97 38.79 -9.95
CA MET A 1 41.49 38.76 -10.03
C MET A 1 40.98 37.86 -8.91
N SER A 2 40.51 38.46 -7.83
CA SER A 2 39.96 37.77 -6.67
C SER A 2 38.49 37.42 -6.94
N TYR A 3 38.19 36.12 -7.09
CA TYR A 3 36.80 35.66 -7.14
C TYR A 3 36.19 35.82 -5.75
N GLN A 4 35.30 36.80 -5.63
CA GLN A 4 34.47 37.03 -4.47
C GLN A 4 33.48 35.85 -4.37
N SER A 5 33.77 34.88 -3.49
CA SER A 5 32.85 33.80 -3.15
C SER A 5 31.73 34.38 -2.29
N GLY A 6 30.71 34.96 -2.93
CA GLY A 6 29.45 35.29 -2.28
C GLY A 6 28.79 34.05 -1.69
N PRO A 7 27.95 34.19 -0.65
CA PRO A 7 27.22 33.05 -0.08
C PRO A 7 26.39 32.41 -1.20
N ALA A 8 26.51 31.09 -1.34
CA ALA A 8 25.72 30.32 -2.30
C ALA A 8 24.22 30.65 -2.11
N PRO A 9 23.46 30.93 -3.17
CA PRO A 9 22.05 31.22 -3.03
C PRO A 9 21.37 30.04 -2.34
N LEU A 10 20.72 30.31 -1.21
CA LEU A 10 19.73 29.40 -0.66
C LEU A 10 18.63 29.30 -1.74
N TYR A 11 18.61 28.20 -2.49
CA TYR A 11 17.51 27.88 -3.39
C TYR A 11 16.26 27.63 -2.54
N HIS A 12 15.59 28.69 -2.13
CA HIS A 12 14.18 28.62 -1.77
C HIS A 12 13.43 28.28 -3.05
N SER A 13 12.54 27.28 -2.99
CA SER A 13 11.45 27.23 -3.95
C SER A 13 10.73 28.58 -3.88
N ASP A 14 10.71 29.35 -4.97
CA ASP A 14 10.00 30.64 -5.06
C ASP A 14 8.48 30.51 -4.77
N ARG A 15 7.98 29.27 -4.73
CA ARG A 15 6.58 28.93 -4.49
C ARG A 15 6.38 28.27 -3.13
N SER A 16 5.32 28.66 -2.43
CA SER A 16 4.93 28.09 -1.14
C SER A 16 4.46 26.63 -1.25
N LEU A 17 4.46 25.90 -0.13
CA LEU A 17 3.95 24.53 -0.08
C LEU A 17 2.47 24.45 -0.52
N ASP A 18 1.66 25.46 -0.20
CA ASP A 18 0.24 25.50 -0.58
C ASP A 18 0.05 25.59 -2.10
N TYR A 19 0.95 26.30 -2.80
CA TYR A 19 0.96 26.33 -4.26
C TYR A 19 1.17 24.93 -4.84
N TRP A 20 2.17 24.20 -4.34
CA TRP A 20 2.49 22.85 -4.81
C TRP A 20 1.45 21.78 -4.42
N LEU A 21 0.72 21.98 -3.31
CA LEU A 21 -0.36 21.10 -2.87
C LEU A 21 -1.71 21.40 -3.55
N SER A 22 -1.83 22.52 -4.25
CA SER A 22 -3.11 23.01 -4.78
C SER A 22 -3.77 22.00 -5.74
N PRO A 23 -5.08 21.74 -5.60
CA PRO A 23 -5.83 20.86 -6.51
C PRO A 23 -5.79 21.34 -7.96
N GLU A 24 -5.83 22.66 -8.18
CA GLU A 24 -5.84 23.31 -9.49
C GLU A 24 -4.54 23.03 -10.25
N LEU A 25 -3.38 23.19 -9.59
CA LEU A 25 -2.09 22.89 -10.19
C LEU A 25 -1.94 21.39 -10.50
N SER A 26 -2.50 20.52 -9.64
CA SER A 26 -2.52 19.07 -9.90
C SER A 26 -3.40 18.68 -11.09
N ALA A 27 -4.44 19.46 -11.41
CA ALA A 27 -5.35 19.18 -12.52
C ALA A 27 -4.74 19.53 -13.90
N ILE A 28 -3.91 20.57 -13.96
CA ILE A 28 -3.25 21.01 -15.20
C ILE A 28 -1.91 20.31 -15.46
N THR A 29 -1.35 19.62 -14.45
CA THR A 29 -0.07 18.93 -14.59
C THR A 29 -0.26 17.53 -15.17
N PRO A 30 0.50 17.12 -16.21
CA PRO A 30 0.45 15.77 -16.76
C PRO A 30 0.59 14.70 -15.69
N THR A 31 -0.19 13.62 -15.77
CA THR A 31 -0.23 12.55 -14.76
C THR A 31 1.10 11.78 -14.64
N ASN A 32 1.93 11.83 -15.67
CA ASN A 32 3.26 11.23 -15.78
C ASN A 32 4.41 12.20 -15.39
N ALA A 33 4.12 13.48 -15.12
CA ALA A 33 5.16 14.42 -14.70
C ALA A 33 5.71 13.99 -13.32
N ARG A 34 7.02 13.79 -13.24
CA ARG A 34 7.72 13.36 -12.04
C ARG A 34 7.93 14.58 -11.14
N SER A 35 7.57 14.48 -9.87
CA SER A 35 7.77 15.54 -8.86
C SER A 35 8.14 14.92 -7.51
N ARG A 36 8.88 15.66 -6.69
CA ARG A 36 9.24 15.24 -5.33
C ARG A 36 8.02 14.88 -4.50
N LEU A 37 6.96 15.70 -4.56
CA LEU A 37 5.71 15.44 -3.84
C LEU A 37 5.01 14.15 -4.29
N ARG A 38 5.02 13.83 -5.59
CA ARG A 38 4.48 12.58 -6.12
C ARG A 38 5.31 11.37 -5.71
N GLU A 39 6.62 11.50 -5.63
CA GLU A 39 7.51 10.45 -5.14
C GLU A 39 7.32 10.18 -3.64
N LEU A 40 7.20 11.24 -2.83
CA LEU A 40 6.86 11.13 -1.40
C LEU A 40 5.48 10.48 -1.19
N ALA A 41 4.47 10.91 -1.96
CA ALA A 41 3.13 10.33 -1.88
C ALA A 41 3.13 8.85 -2.26
N SER A 42 3.78 8.50 -3.38
CA SER A 42 3.82 7.11 -3.86
C SER A 42 4.63 6.20 -2.93
N ALA A 43 5.77 6.65 -2.42
CA ALA A 43 6.56 5.90 -1.44
C ALA A 43 5.78 5.66 -0.15
N ARG A 44 5.12 6.71 0.39
CA ARG A 44 4.27 6.59 1.57
C ARG A 44 3.12 5.61 1.33
N GLY A 45 2.44 5.73 0.20
CA GLY A 45 1.36 4.84 -0.21
C GLY A 45 1.80 3.39 -0.32
N ALA A 46 2.98 3.13 -0.91
CA ALA A 46 3.54 1.80 -1.04
C ALA A 46 3.87 1.17 0.32
N TYR A 47 4.55 1.91 1.21
CA TYR A 47 4.84 1.41 2.56
C TYR A 47 3.57 1.17 3.38
N MET A 48 2.62 2.11 3.36
CA MET A 48 1.35 1.96 4.06
C MET A 48 0.56 0.76 3.50
N GLY A 49 0.54 0.58 2.17
CA GLY A 49 -0.09 -0.56 1.52
C GLY A 49 0.55 -1.89 1.94
N ALA A 50 1.88 -1.98 1.96
CA ALA A 50 2.60 -3.17 2.38
C ALA A 50 2.32 -3.55 3.84
N TRP A 51 2.37 -2.58 4.77
CA TRP A 51 2.07 -2.84 6.17
C TRP A 51 0.60 -3.16 6.41
N ALA A 52 -0.33 -2.52 5.69
CA ALA A 52 -1.76 -2.86 5.75
C ALA A 52 -2.04 -4.28 5.24
N ALA A 53 -1.38 -4.71 4.15
CA ALA A 53 -1.43 -6.10 3.72
C ALA A 53 -0.89 -7.04 4.81
N GLY A 54 0.24 -6.70 5.43
CA GLY A 54 0.80 -7.47 6.54
C GLY A 54 -0.17 -7.67 7.72
N ILE A 55 -0.91 -6.61 8.10
CA ILE A 55 -1.99 -6.70 9.10
C ILE A 55 -3.06 -7.70 8.66
N GLY A 56 -3.52 -7.59 7.41
CA GLY A 56 -4.53 -8.50 6.87
C GLY A 56 -4.04 -9.95 6.78
N PHE A 57 -2.78 -10.19 6.43
CA PHE A 57 -2.17 -11.53 6.39
C PHE A 57 -2.08 -12.13 7.79
N GLY A 58 -1.75 -11.31 8.79
CA GLY A 58 -1.76 -11.75 10.18
C GLY A 58 -3.15 -12.16 10.66
N GLY A 59 -4.18 -11.35 10.37
CA GLY A 59 -5.57 -11.68 10.67
C GLY A 59 -6.06 -12.93 9.92
N PHE A 60 -5.65 -13.09 8.65
CA PHE A 60 -5.91 -14.29 7.86
C PHE A 60 -5.34 -15.56 8.50
N LEU A 61 -4.10 -15.52 9.00
CA LEU A 61 -3.46 -16.66 9.66
C LEU A 61 -4.18 -17.06 10.95
N VAL A 62 -4.61 -16.08 11.75
CA VAL A 62 -5.41 -16.34 12.96
C VAL A 62 -6.73 -17.02 12.60
N LEU A 63 -7.45 -16.49 11.61
CA LEU A 63 -8.73 -17.04 11.17
C LEU A 63 -8.57 -18.45 10.59
N LEU A 64 -7.50 -18.69 9.81
CA LEU A 64 -7.15 -20.01 9.30
C LEU A 64 -6.86 -21.01 10.43
N GLY A 65 -6.12 -20.59 11.45
CA GLY A 65 -5.85 -21.41 12.63
C GLY A 65 -7.11 -21.85 13.36
N VAL A 66 -8.07 -20.94 13.53
CA VAL A 66 -9.38 -21.21 14.15
C VAL A 66 -10.20 -22.19 13.32
N VAL A 67 -10.35 -21.95 12.02
CA VAL A 67 -11.13 -22.83 11.14
C VAL A 67 -10.52 -24.23 11.09
N LEU A 68 -9.20 -24.35 10.98
CA LEU A 68 -8.52 -25.64 11.01
C LEU A 68 -8.66 -26.34 12.36
N ALA A 69 -8.68 -25.61 13.47
CA ALA A 69 -8.87 -26.20 14.80
C ALA A 69 -10.22 -26.91 14.90
N VAL A 70 -11.28 -26.23 14.43
CA VAL A 70 -12.65 -26.77 14.41
C VAL A 70 -12.74 -27.96 13.45
N ARG A 71 -12.15 -27.85 12.25
CA ARG A 71 -12.25 -28.90 11.21
C ARG A 71 -11.47 -30.17 11.54
N LEU A 72 -10.30 -30.01 12.16
CA LEU A 72 -9.41 -31.13 12.49
C LEU A 72 -9.62 -31.65 13.92
N GLY A 73 -10.43 -30.97 14.73
CA GLY A 73 -10.66 -31.32 16.14
C GLY A 73 -9.41 -31.19 17.02
N THR A 74 -8.41 -30.40 16.61
CA THR A 74 -7.16 -30.21 17.34
C THR A 74 -6.94 -28.75 17.67
N LEU A 75 -6.50 -28.48 18.90
CA LEU A 75 -6.16 -27.11 19.32
C LEU A 75 -4.75 -26.69 18.89
N VAL A 76 -3.93 -27.61 18.36
CA VAL A 76 -2.53 -27.35 17.98
C VAL A 76 -2.41 -26.28 16.87
N THR A 77 -3.42 -26.15 16.00
CA THR A 77 -3.42 -25.14 14.93
C THR A 77 -3.58 -23.72 15.46
N LEU A 78 -4.15 -23.54 16.65
CA LEU A 78 -4.31 -22.22 17.27
C LEU A 78 -2.97 -21.59 17.65
N PRO A 79 -2.07 -22.22 18.44
CA PRO A 79 -0.77 -21.65 18.67
C PRO A 79 0.11 -21.66 17.41
N ALA A 80 -0.02 -22.69 16.55
CA ALA A 80 0.82 -22.80 15.36
C ALA A 80 0.58 -21.70 14.31
N LEU A 81 -0.66 -21.22 14.14
CA LEU A 81 -1.01 -20.18 13.17
C LEU A 81 -1.47 -18.87 13.83
N GLY A 82 -2.13 -18.97 14.98
CA GLY A 82 -2.67 -17.81 15.70
C GLY A 82 -1.57 -16.96 16.35
N ILE A 83 -0.57 -17.56 16.99
CA ILE A 83 0.55 -16.78 17.58
C ILE A 83 1.35 -16.04 16.49
N PRO A 84 1.85 -16.69 15.42
CA PRO A 84 2.57 -15.95 14.38
C PRO A 84 1.67 -14.96 13.64
N GLY A 85 0.39 -15.29 13.43
CA GLY A 85 -0.59 -14.37 12.84
C GLY A 85 -0.82 -13.12 13.69
N ALA A 86 -0.99 -13.28 15.00
CA ALA A 86 -1.14 -12.17 15.93
C ALA A 86 0.14 -11.33 16.01
N ALA A 87 1.31 -11.97 16.11
CA ALA A 87 2.60 -11.29 16.12
C ALA A 87 2.81 -10.46 14.84
N LEU A 88 2.51 -11.03 13.67
CA LEU A 88 2.57 -10.34 12.39
C LEU A 88 1.61 -9.14 12.35
N THR A 89 0.37 -9.32 12.81
CA THR A 89 -0.64 -8.25 12.87
C THR A 89 -0.17 -7.08 13.73
N VAL A 90 0.34 -7.37 14.93
CA VAL A 90 0.85 -6.35 15.86
C VAL A 90 2.07 -5.64 15.29
N LEU A 91 3.04 -6.39 14.78
CA LEU A 91 4.27 -5.83 14.21
C LEU A 91 3.96 -4.92 13.02
N CYS A 92 3.15 -5.39 12.07
CA CYS A 92 2.72 -4.60 10.92
C CYS A 92 1.86 -3.40 11.33
N GLY A 93 1.02 -3.52 12.37
CA GLY A 93 0.28 -2.41 12.95
C GLY A 93 1.18 -1.30 13.50
N ILE A 94 2.22 -1.67 14.25
CA ILE A 94 3.22 -0.72 14.76
C ILE A 94 3.93 -0.01 13.61
N TYR A 95 4.38 -0.75 12.59
CA TYR A 95 5.05 -0.14 11.44
C TYR A 95 4.12 0.70 10.58
N PHE A 96 2.86 0.31 10.42
CA PHE A 96 1.84 1.11 9.74
C PHE A 96 1.64 2.45 10.45
N ALA A 97 1.52 2.44 11.78
CA ALA A 97 1.41 3.66 12.59
C ALA A 97 2.67 4.54 12.48
N ARG A 98 3.86 3.93 12.49
CA ARG A 98 5.13 4.66 12.31
C ARG A 98 5.24 5.33 10.94
N VAL A 99 4.91 4.62 9.86
CA VAL A 99 4.94 5.16 8.49
C VAL A 99 3.87 6.25 8.30
N ARG A 100 2.72 6.12 8.97
CA ARG A 100 1.67 7.14 8.90
C ARG A 100 2.13 8.49 9.43
N ASN A 101 3.06 8.51 10.39
CA ASN A 101 3.47 9.71 11.12
C ASN A 101 4.88 10.23 10.73
N ARG A 102 5.59 9.58 9.81
CA ARG A 102 6.93 9.98 9.36
C ARG A 102 6.97 10.20 7.85
N LEU A 103 7.87 11.06 7.39
CA LEU A 103 8.17 11.18 5.96
C LEU A 103 8.95 9.93 5.49
N PRO A 104 8.56 9.31 4.36
CA PRO A 104 9.30 8.18 3.82
C PRO A 104 10.64 8.66 3.24
N ARG A 105 11.70 7.87 3.48
CA ARG A 105 12.96 8.04 2.76
C ARG A 105 12.76 7.63 1.31
N THR A 106 13.12 8.52 0.40
CA THR A 106 12.92 8.39 -1.07
C THR A 106 14.25 8.19 -1.79
N ASP A 107 15.33 7.99 -1.02
CA ASP A 107 16.71 7.75 -1.45
C ASP A 107 16.83 6.48 -2.32
N ARG A 108 15.82 5.60 -2.27
CA ARG A 108 15.69 4.41 -3.11
C ARG A 108 14.41 4.48 -3.92
N ALA A 109 14.53 4.30 -5.24
CA ALA A 109 13.38 4.17 -6.12
C ALA A 109 12.58 2.91 -5.75
N LEU A 110 11.38 3.11 -5.21
CA LEU A 110 10.43 2.02 -4.98
C LEU A 110 9.75 1.67 -6.32
N VAL A 111 10.16 0.55 -6.91
CA VAL A 111 9.49 0.00 -8.09
C VAL A 111 8.32 -0.85 -7.60
N ASN A 112 7.11 -0.28 -7.61
CA ASN A 112 5.91 -1.06 -7.38
C ASN A 112 5.45 -1.68 -8.72
N ARG A 113 5.45 -3.01 -8.80
CA ARG A 113 4.97 -3.78 -9.97
C ARG A 113 3.54 -4.30 -9.82
N GLY A 114 2.87 -3.98 -8.72
CA GLY A 114 1.47 -4.35 -8.48
C GLY A 114 0.48 -3.42 -9.19
N PRO A 115 -0.83 -3.75 -9.16
CA PRO A 115 -1.87 -2.91 -9.74
C PRO A 115 -1.82 -1.50 -9.14
N GLY A 116 -1.56 -0.48 -9.98
CA GLY A 116 -1.47 0.91 -9.55
C GLY A 116 -2.81 1.57 -9.24
N ASN A 117 -3.93 0.90 -9.55
CA ASN A 117 -5.28 1.40 -9.32
C ASN A 117 -6.25 0.30 -8.88
N LEU A 118 -7.35 0.70 -8.23
CA LEU A 118 -8.38 -0.21 -7.74
C LEU A 118 -9.06 -1.00 -8.87
N ARG A 119 -9.33 -0.36 -10.01
CA ARG A 119 -10.00 -1.02 -11.14
C ARG A 119 -9.16 -2.18 -11.70
N GLY A 120 -7.86 -1.96 -11.87
CA GLY A 120 -6.90 -2.99 -12.30
C GLY A 120 -6.72 -4.09 -11.27
N ALA A 121 -6.76 -3.76 -9.98
CA ALA A 121 -6.78 -4.76 -8.92
C ALA A 121 -8.04 -5.63 -8.97
N LEU A 122 -9.22 -5.03 -9.12
CA LEU A 122 -10.49 -5.75 -9.23
C LEU A 122 -10.53 -6.65 -10.48
N SER A 123 -10.08 -6.15 -11.63
CA SER A 123 -10.03 -6.97 -12.85
C SER A 123 -9.06 -8.15 -12.71
N PHE A 124 -7.90 -7.92 -12.07
CA PHE A 124 -6.94 -8.99 -11.81
C PHE A 124 -7.49 -10.04 -10.85
N VAL A 125 -8.12 -9.62 -9.75
CA VAL A 125 -8.75 -10.53 -8.78
C VAL A 125 -9.88 -11.32 -9.43
N ALA A 126 -10.74 -10.66 -10.21
CA ALA A 126 -11.82 -11.33 -10.95
C ALA A 126 -11.28 -12.38 -11.92
N PHE A 127 -10.21 -12.05 -12.65
CA PHE A 127 -9.54 -12.99 -13.56
C PHE A 127 -9.01 -14.22 -12.81
N VAL A 128 -8.30 -14.02 -11.69
CA VAL A 128 -7.76 -15.13 -10.88
C VAL A 128 -8.89 -16.02 -10.35
N LEU A 129 -9.97 -15.43 -9.84
CA LEU A 129 -11.12 -16.19 -9.35
C LEU A 129 -11.82 -16.98 -10.47
N LEU A 130 -11.96 -16.39 -11.65
CA LEU A 130 -12.57 -17.05 -12.80
C LEU A 130 -11.72 -18.22 -13.27
N VAL A 131 -10.40 -18.04 -13.42
CA VAL A 131 -9.47 -19.10 -13.82
C VAL A 131 -9.48 -20.24 -12.80
N PHE A 132 -9.41 -19.92 -11.50
CA PHE A 132 -9.44 -20.91 -10.44
C PHE A 132 -10.75 -21.71 -10.44
N THR A 133 -11.89 -21.01 -10.51
CA THR A 133 -13.22 -21.64 -10.49
C THR A 133 -13.44 -22.48 -11.75
N GLY A 134 -13.02 -21.97 -12.92
CA GLY A 134 -13.12 -22.69 -14.20
C GLY A 134 -12.26 -23.95 -14.22
N LEU A 135 -11.01 -23.87 -13.74
CA LEU A 135 -10.12 -25.02 -13.62
C LEU A 135 -10.67 -26.06 -12.64
N PHE A 136 -11.20 -25.60 -11.50
CA PHE A 136 -11.85 -26.49 -10.54
C PHE A 136 -13.08 -27.18 -11.15
N ALA A 137 -13.97 -26.43 -11.79
CA ALA A 137 -15.16 -27.00 -12.43
C ALA A 137 -14.80 -28.01 -13.54
N PHE A 138 -13.71 -27.77 -14.27
CA PHE A 138 -13.22 -28.67 -15.32
C PHE A 138 -12.61 -29.96 -14.76
N THR A 139 -11.93 -29.89 -13.61
CA THR A 139 -11.20 -31.04 -13.02
C THR A 139 -12.02 -31.79 -11.95
N ALA A 140 -13.11 -31.20 -11.47
CA ALA A 140 -13.97 -31.80 -10.44
C ALA A 140 -14.71 -33.03 -10.98
N LYS A 141 -14.75 -34.09 -10.16
CA LYS A 141 -15.54 -35.29 -10.46
C LYS A 141 -17.02 -35.00 -10.16
N PRO A 142 -17.97 -35.66 -10.84
CA PRO A 142 -19.40 -35.53 -10.55
C PRO A 142 -19.74 -35.79 -9.07
N SER A 143 -19.06 -36.74 -8.43
CA SER A 143 -19.24 -37.08 -7.02
C SER A 143 -18.87 -35.94 -6.05
N THR A 144 -17.97 -35.04 -6.45
CA THR A 144 -17.56 -33.88 -5.63
C THR A 144 -18.71 -32.89 -5.41
N TRP A 145 -19.66 -32.82 -6.35
CA TRP A 145 -20.83 -31.94 -6.25
C TRP A 145 -21.93 -32.49 -5.35
N GLN A 146 -21.86 -33.77 -5.01
CA GLN A 146 -22.85 -34.46 -4.18
C GLN A 146 -22.39 -34.64 -2.73
N ASP A 147 -21.08 -34.52 -2.46
CA ASP A 147 -20.51 -34.64 -1.13
C ASP A 147 -20.55 -33.29 -0.37
N PRO A 148 -21.36 -33.16 0.70
CA PRO A 148 -21.43 -31.94 1.50
C PRO A 148 -20.09 -31.57 2.15
N GLY A 149 -19.26 -32.56 2.50
CA GLY A 149 -17.95 -32.33 3.10
C GLY A 149 -16.95 -31.70 2.12
N ALA A 150 -16.97 -32.17 0.87
CA ALA A 150 -16.20 -31.60 -0.22
C ALA A 150 -16.66 -30.17 -0.57
N LEU A 151 -17.97 -29.93 -0.65
CA LEU A 151 -18.53 -28.60 -0.91
C LEU A 151 -18.15 -27.59 0.18
N LEU A 152 -18.22 -27.98 1.46
CA LEU A 152 -17.82 -27.10 2.56
C LEU A 152 -16.30 -26.79 2.52
N THR A 153 -15.49 -27.77 2.13
CA THR A 153 -14.03 -27.57 1.95
C THR A 153 -13.76 -26.60 0.80
N LEU A 154 -14.45 -26.77 -0.34
CA LEU A 154 -14.34 -25.87 -1.48
C LEU A 154 -14.75 -24.45 -1.12
N ALA A 155 -15.90 -24.28 -0.44
CA ALA A 155 -16.37 -22.98 0.01
C ALA A 155 -15.35 -22.31 0.95
N SER A 156 -14.76 -23.08 1.87
CA SER A 156 -13.71 -22.59 2.76
C SER A 156 -12.47 -22.14 1.99
N VAL A 157 -11.97 -22.97 1.06
CA VAL A 157 -10.81 -22.63 0.22
C VAL A 157 -11.07 -21.37 -0.60
N LEU A 158 -12.25 -21.25 -1.22
CA LEU A 158 -12.62 -20.09 -2.03
C LEU A 158 -12.72 -18.83 -1.16
N ALA A 159 -13.33 -18.92 0.03
CA ALA A 159 -13.39 -17.81 0.98
C ALA A 159 -11.98 -17.34 1.40
N PHE A 160 -11.08 -18.28 1.74
CA PHE A 160 -9.70 -17.95 2.09
C PHE A 160 -8.92 -17.35 0.92
N MET A 161 -9.09 -17.89 -0.29
CA MET A 161 -8.49 -17.32 -1.50
C MET A 161 -8.97 -15.88 -1.74
N VAL A 162 -10.28 -15.62 -1.60
CA VAL A 162 -10.83 -14.27 -1.69
C VAL A 162 -10.21 -13.36 -0.64
N CYS A 163 -10.09 -13.81 0.62
CA CYS A 163 -9.42 -13.02 1.67
C CYS A 163 -7.97 -12.70 1.31
N LEU A 164 -7.20 -13.66 0.80
CA LEU A 164 -5.81 -13.44 0.37
C LEU A 164 -5.71 -12.44 -0.78
N LEU A 165 -6.61 -12.54 -1.77
CA LEU A 165 -6.64 -11.61 -2.90
C LEU A 165 -7.03 -10.19 -2.45
N VAL A 166 -7.99 -10.07 -1.55
CA VAL A 166 -8.38 -8.77 -0.98
C VAL A 166 -7.22 -8.14 -0.22
N VAL A 167 -6.60 -8.89 0.70
CA VAL A 167 -5.51 -8.40 1.55
C VAL A 167 -4.24 -8.12 0.75
N GLY A 168 -3.87 -9.01 -0.17
CA GLY A 168 -2.62 -8.93 -0.91
C GLY A 168 -2.65 -7.98 -2.10
N ILE A 169 -3.84 -7.72 -2.67
CA ILE A 169 -3.96 -6.98 -3.94
C ILE A 169 -4.85 -5.75 -3.78
N ILE A 170 -6.10 -5.94 -3.33
CA ILE A 170 -7.08 -4.84 -3.27
C ILE A 170 -6.67 -3.81 -2.22
N VAL A 171 -6.30 -4.23 -1.01
CA VAL A 171 -5.91 -3.31 0.07
C VAL A 171 -4.70 -2.45 -0.31
N PRO A 172 -3.57 -2.99 -0.79
CA PRO A 172 -2.44 -2.18 -1.27
C PRO A 172 -2.82 -1.26 -2.43
N ALA A 173 -3.59 -1.73 -3.41
CA ALA A 173 -4.01 -0.93 -4.56
C ALA A 173 -4.93 0.23 -4.16
N THR A 174 -5.85 0.02 -3.21
CA THR A 174 -6.71 1.10 -2.69
C THR A 174 -5.90 2.16 -1.95
N ILE A 175 -4.94 1.77 -1.13
CA ILE A 175 -4.08 2.70 -0.39
C ILE A 175 -3.17 3.46 -1.35
N ALA A 176 -2.56 2.77 -2.32
CA ALA A 176 -1.68 3.39 -3.31
C ALA A 176 -2.44 4.39 -4.20
N SER A 177 -3.65 4.05 -4.66
CA SER A 177 -4.46 4.95 -5.50
C SER A 177 -4.90 6.22 -4.78
N ARG A 178 -5.11 6.18 -3.46
CA ARG A 178 -5.51 7.33 -2.64
C ARG A 178 -4.34 8.05 -1.96
N SER A 179 -3.11 7.67 -2.28
CA SER A 179 -1.91 8.17 -1.60
C SER A 179 -1.74 9.68 -1.71
N ARG A 180 -2.00 10.27 -2.88
CA ARG A 180 -1.92 11.72 -3.13
C ARG A 180 -2.95 12.48 -2.30
N GLU A 181 -4.22 12.08 -2.37
CA GLU A 181 -5.29 12.70 -1.57
C GLU A 181 -5.06 12.52 -0.07
N SER A 182 -4.52 11.37 0.35
CA SER A 182 -4.19 11.10 1.75
C SER A 182 -3.06 12.01 2.24
N LEU A 183 -2.04 12.25 1.40
CA LEU A 183 -0.96 13.18 1.72
C LEU A 183 -1.49 14.62 1.84
N ARG A 184 -2.31 15.07 0.88
CA ARG A 184 -2.93 16.40 0.90
C ARG A 184 -3.79 16.60 2.16
N ARG A 185 -4.66 15.64 2.48
CA ARG A 185 -5.48 15.68 3.70
C ARG A 185 -4.62 15.72 4.96
N LYS A 186 -3.58 14.88 5.04
CA LYS A 186 -2.70 14.86 6.20
C LYS A 186 -1.93 16.17 6.37
N ALA A 187 -1.44 16.77 5.29
CA ALA A 187 -0.77 18.06 5.32
C ALA A 187 -1.70 19.20 5.78
N ALA A 188 -3.01 19.11 5.49
CA ALA A 188 -3.99 20.09 5.95
C ALA A 188 -4.38 19.90 7.43
N THR A 189 -4.44 18.67 7.93
CA THR A 189 -4.93 18.38 9.30
C THR A 189 -3.84 18.34 10.37
N ASP A 190 -2.59 18.04 10.01
CA ASP A 190 -1.50 17.80 10.97
C ASP A 190 -0.38 18.85 10.80
N PRO A 191 -0.27 19.82 11.74
CA PRO A 191 0.75 20.87 11.69
C PRO A 191 2.18 20.33 11.74
N HIS A 192 2.42 19.25 12.49
CA HIS A 192 3.75 18.64 12.57
C HIS A 192 4.12 17.99 11.25
N PHE A 193 3.17 17.28 10.61
CA PHE A 193 3.40 16.71 9.29
C PHE A 193 3.62 17.79 8.22
N ARG A 194 2.93 18.93 8.32
CA ARG A 194 3.13 20.09 7.46
C ARG A 194 4.53 20.68 7.63
N ALA A 195 4.98 20.89 8.86
CA ALA A 195 6.32 21.41 9.15
C ALA A 195 7.43 20.51 8.56
N LEU A 196 7.23 19.18 8.60
CA LEU A 196 8.15 18.23 7.95
C LEU A 196 8.20 18.40 6.42
N LEU A 197 7.06 18.65 5.76
CA LEU A 197 7.01 18.92 4.32
C LEU A 197 7.64 20.27 3.96
N GLU A 198 7.45 21.29 4.79
CA GLU A 198 8.08 22.60 4.63
C GLU A 198 9.61 22.51 4.81
N GLN A 199 10.06 21.68 5.75
CA GLN A 199 11.48 21.38 5.92
C GLN A 199 12.06 20.60 4.72
N ASP A 200 11.34 19.61 4.17
CA ASP A 200 11.76 18.92 2.92
C ASP A 200 11.82 19.94 1.78
N LEU A 201 10.82 20.80 1.61
CA LEU A 201 10.82 21.87 0.60
C LEU A 201 12.05 22.79 0.71
N ALA A 202 12.43 23.18 1.94
CA ALA A 202 13.55 24.09 2.18
C ALA A 202 14.93 23.44 1.99
N THR A 203 15.03 22.12 2.17
CA THR A 203 16.31 21.38 2.12
C THR A 203 16.49 20.57 0.84
N TRP A 204 15.41 20.35 0.11
CA TRP A 204 15.42 19.50 -1.07
C TRP A 204 16.25 20.14 -2.19
N ARG A 205 17.20 19.37 -2.67
CA ARG A 205 17.99 19.63 -3.87
C ARG A 205 17.80 18.46 -4.78
N ASP A 206 17.54 18.73 -6.06
CA ASP A 206 17.41 17.67 -7.05
C ASP A 206 18.74 16.91 -7.17
N PRO A 207 18.81 15.62 -6.79
CA PRO A 207 20.04 14.86 -6.87
C PRO A 207 20.45 14.54 -8.32
N TYR A 208 19.53 14.64 -9.29
CA TYR A 208 19.77 14.24 -10.68
C TYR A 208 19.45 15.34 -11.71
N GLY A 209 18.96 16.50 -11.28
CA GLY A 209 18.60 17.64 -12.16
C GLY A 209 17.40 17.39 -13.09
N ASN A 210 16.59 16.36 -12.81
CA ASN A 210 15.55 15.85 -13.70
C ASN A 210 14.12 16.06 -13.18
N ALA A 211 13.91 16.53 -11.95
CA ALA A 211 12.58 16.70 -11.38
C ALA A 211 12.60 17.80 -10.32
N GLY A 212 11.83 18.88 -10.52
CA GLY A 212 11.59 19.90 -9.48
C GLY A 212 10.78 19.37 -8.28
N TYR A 213 10.70 20.16 -7.20
CA TYR A 213 9.86 19.81 -6.04
C TYR A 213 8.42 19.52 -6.48
N GLY A 214 7.88 20.43 -7.30
CA GLY A 214 6.78 20.18 -8.24
C GLY A 214 5.42 19.87 -7.60
N PRO A 215 4.36 19.88 -8.41
CA PRO A 215 2.99 19.68 -7.93
C PRO A 215 2.69 18.22 -7.59
N LEU A 216 1.71 18.02 -6.70
CA LEU A 216 1.20 16.70 -6.32
C LEU A 216 0.35 16.03 -7.42
#